data_AF-A0A661WA47-F1
#
_entry.id   AF-A0A661WA47-F1
#
_cell.length_a   1.000
_cell.length_b   1.000
_cell.length_c   1.000
_cell.angle_alpha   90.00
_cell.angle_beta   90.00
_cell.angle_gamma   90.00
#
_symmetry.space_group_name_H-M   'P 1'
#
loop_
_entity.id
_entity.type
_entity.pdbx_description
1 polymer ?
#
loop_
_entity_poly.entity_id
_entity_poly.type
_entity_poly.pdbx_seq_one_letter_code
_entity_poly.pdbx_strand_id
1 'polypeptide(L)'
;FETVNDPDQMPGMKNGLYPWPYQEGLRLDEALNDLTLLATGLYGEPLPSQNGAPIRLVVPWKYGFKSIKAIVKIELTAEQPSTLWETIAPNEYGFYANVNPDISHPRWSQASERRIGELKRRPTLPFNGYAEEVAHLYEGMNPAKLY
;
A
#
# COMPACT_ATOMS: atom_id res chain seq x y z
N PHE A 1 -0.63 -1.70 -11.25
CA PHE A 1 -1.13 -0.31 -11.15
C PHE A 1 0.02 0.66 -11.37
N GLU A 2 -0.21 1.76 -12.08
CA GLU A 2 0.81 2.78 -12.35
C GLU A 2 0.25 4.19 -12.12
N THR A 3 1.05 5.05 -11.48
CA THR A 3 0.78 6.47 -11.27
C THR A 3 1.16 7.27 -12.52
N VAL A 4 0.50 8.41 -12.73
CA VAL A 4 0.90 9.40 -13.76
C VAL A 4 2.41 9.70 -13.71
N ASN A 5 3.04 9.88 -14.87
CA ASN A 5 4.44 10.29 -14.99
C ASN A 5 4.51 11.72 -15.55
N ASP A 6 4.59 12.71 -14.66
CA ASP A 6 4.63 14.14 -15.04
C ASP A 6 5.64 14.90 -14.17
N PRO A 7 6.94 14.86 -14.49
CA PRO A 7 7.98 15.51 -13.69
C PRO A 7 7.91 17.04 -13.70
N ASP A 8 7.18 17.65 -14.64
CA ASP A 8 7.02 19.11 -14.70
C ASP A 8 6.00 19.59 -13.67
N GLN A 9 4.90 18.85 -13.46
CA GLN A 9 3.92 19.15 -12.41
C GLN A 9 4.23 18.44 -11.07
N MET A 10 5.02 17.36 -11.10
CA MET A 10 5.39 16.56 -9.93
C MET A 10 6.91 16.59 -9.72
N PRO A 11 7.48 17.68 -9.17
CA PRO A 11 8.93 17.88 -9.12
C PRO A 11 9.69 16.79 -8.33
N GLY A 12 9.02 16.07 -7.42
CA GLY A 12 9.61 14.91 -6.74
C GLY A 12 10.03 13.78 -7.69
N MET A 13 9.40 13.67 -8.86
CA MET A 13 9.77 12.69 -9.89
C MET A 13 11.10 13.00 -10.59
N LYS A 14 11.65 14.20 -10.42
CA LYS A 14 12.99 14.55 -10.92
C LYS A 14 14.10 13.90 -10.10
N ASN A 15 13.79 13.29 -8.95
CA ASN A 15 14.75 12.53 -8.17
C ASN A 15 15.00 11.16 -8.82
N GLY A 16 16.15 11.03 -9.48
CA GLY A 16 16.59 9.79 -10.16
C GLY A 16 16.99 8.62 -9.26
N LEU A 17 16.91 8.77 -7.92
CA LEU A 17 17.09 7.64 -7.00
C LEU A 17 15.90 6.68 -6.99
N TYR A 18 14.73 7.11 -7.48
CA TYR A 18 13.52 6.30 -7.53
C TYR A 18 13.19 5.92 -8.98
N PRO A 19 12.74 4.68 -9.23
CA PRO A 19 12.39 4.21 -10.56
C PRO A 19 10.98 4.69 -10.93
N TRP A 20 10.80 5.99 -11.17
CA TRP A 20 9.52 6.57 -11.58
C TRP A 20 9.06 6.01 -12.94
N PRO A 21 7.73 5.94 -13.21
CA PRO A 21 6.61 6.31 -12.33
C PRO A 21 6.41 5.36 -11.15
N TYR A 22 5.61 5.77 -10.16
CA TYR A 22 5.27 4.90 -9.04
C TYR A 22 4.42 3.72 -9.54
N GLN A 23 4.84 2.50 -9.22
CA GLN A 23 4.19 1.26 -9.62
C GLN A 23 3.87 0.39 -8.40
N GLU A 24 2.70 -0.25 -8.45
CA GLU A 24 2.23 -1.17 -7.43
C GLU A 24 1.46 -2.37 -8.00
N GLY A 25 1.33 -3.42 -7.20
CA GLY A 25 0.68 -4.67 -7.56
C GLY A 25 -0.07 -5.30 -6.40
N LEU A 26 -1.12 -6.05 -6.75
CA LEU A 26 -1.87 -6.93 -5.86
C LEU A 26 -2.03 -8.28 -6.53
N ARG A 27 -2.17 -9.35 -5.74
CA ARG A 27 -2.67 -10.61 -6.28
C ARG A 27 -4.14 -10.43 -6.68
N LEU A 28 -4.62 -11.22 -7.65
CA LEU A 28 -5.94 -11.00 -8.24
C LEU A 28 -7.09 -11.12 -7.21
N ASP A 29 -7.01 -12.07 -6.29
CA ASP A 29 -7.96 -12.24 -5.19
C ASP A 29 -7.93 -11.07 -4.17
N GLU A 30 -6.76 -10.50 -3.89
CA GLU A 30 -6.63 -9.27 -3.08
C GLU A 30 -7.28 -8.08 -3.79
N ALA A 31 -7.08 -7.97 -5.10
CA ALA A 31 -7.67 -6.89 -5.92
C ALA A 31 -9.20 -7.02 -6.05
N LEU A 32 -9.72 -8.25 -5.95
CA LEU A 32 -11.15 -8.55 -6.02
C LEU A 32 -11.83 -8.61 -4.65
N ASN A 33 -11.09 -8.48 -3.54
CA ASN A 33 -11.67 -8.46 -2.21
C ASN A 33 -12.54 -7.19 -2.02
N ASP A 34 -13.70 -7.34 -1.36
CA ASP A 34 -14.67 -6.26 -1.13
C ASP A 34 -14.10 -5.04 -0.37
N LEU A 35 -13.01 -5.23 0.39
CA LEU A 35 -12.32 -4.15 1.10
C LEU A 35 -11.30 -3.39 0.25
N THR A 36 -10.97 -3.87 -0.95
CA THR A 36 -10.09 -3.15 -1.89
C THR A 36 -10.90 -2.14 -2.69
N LEU A 37 -10.59 -0.86 -2.53
CA LEU A 37 -11.38 0.23 -3.10
C LEU A 37 -10.56 1.09 -4.07
N LEU A 38 -11.23 1.53 -5.14
CA LEU A 38 -10.80 2.69 -5.92
C LEU A 38 -11.53 3.93 -5.38
N ALA A 39 -10.84 4.71 -4.55
CA ALA A 39 -11.41 5.91 -3.97
C ALA A 39 -11.29 7.10 -4.93
N THR A 40 -12.36 7.87 -5.06
CA THR A 40 -12.45 9.12 -5.83
C THR A 40 -12.83 10.33 -4.98
N GLY A 41 -13.20 10.11 -3.71
CA GLY A 41 -13.56 11.16 -2.76
C GLY A 41 -13.04 10.90 -1.34
N LEU A 42 -13.07 11.95 -0.51
CA LEU A 42 -12.74 11.92 0.91
C LEU A 42 -13.61 12.95 1.65
N TYR A 43 -14.23 12.54 2.76
CA TYR A 43 -15.13 13.39 3.56
C TYR A 43 -16.29 14.04 2.77
N GLY A 44 -16.86 13.30 1.81
CA GLY A 44 -18.01 13.76 1.01
C GLY A 44 -17.65 14.60 -0.22
N GLU A 45 -16.37 14.95 -0.40
CA GLU A 45 -15.87 15.78 -1.49
C GLU A 45 -14.95 14.98 -2.42
N PRO A 46 -14.70 15.44 -3.67
CA PRO A 46 -13.67 14.87 -4.54
C PRO A 46 -12.29 14.82 -3.86
N LEU A 47 -11.48 13.82 -4.21
CA LEU A 47 -10.14 13.68 -3.63
C LEU A 47 -9.30 14.94 -3.87
N PRO A 48 -8.63 15.48 -2.83
CA PRO A 48 -7.58 16.47 -3.01
C PRO A 48 -6.33 15.88 -3.69
N SER A 49 -5.56 16.70 -4.42
CA SER A 49 -4.35 16.26 -5.13
C SER A 49 -3.33 15.57 -4.22
N GLN A 50 -3.12 16.07 -3.00
CA GLN A 50 -2.21 15.48 -2.02
C GLN A 50 -2.62 14.05 -1.57
N ASN A 51 -3.91 13.73 -1.71
CA ASN A 51 -4.44 12.41 -1.41
C ASN A 51 -4.39 11.45 -2.61
N GLY A 52 -4.00 11.91 -3.80
CA GLY A 52 -3.85 11.09 -5.00
C GLY A 52 -5.01 11.18 -5.97
N ALA A 53 -5.64 12.34 -6.09
CA ALA A 53 -6.69 12.61 -7.07
C ALA A 53 -6.25 12.30 -8.51
N PRO A 54 -7.21 12.04 -9.43
CA PRO A 54 -8.65 11.93 -9.19
C PRO A 54 -9.06 10.55 -8.64
N ILE A 55 -8.17 9.56 -8.71
CA ILE A 55 -8.43 8.18 -8.33
C ILE A 55 -7.20 7.56 -7.66
N ARG A 56 -7.42 6.87 -6.54
CA ARG A 56 -6.38 6.14 -5.80
C ARG A 56 -6.87 4.76 -5.40
N LEU A 57 -5.93 3.87 -5.15
CA LEU A 57 -6.19 2.59 -4.50
C LEU A 57 -6.25 2.79 -2.98
N VAL A 58 -7.07 1.99 -2.31
CA VAL A 58 -7.12 1.85 -0.85
C VAL A 58 -7.22 0.36 -0.54
N VAL A 59 -6.25 -0.15 0.22
CA VAL A 59 -6.21 -1.55 0.67
C VAL A 59 -6.01 -1.55 2.20
N PRO A 60 -7.10 -1.60 2.98
CA PRO A 60 -7.09 -1.14 4.37
C PRO A 60 -6.28 -2.03 5.33
N TRP A 61 -6.04 -3.30 4.96
CA TRP A 61 -5.27 -4.24 5.79
C TRP A 61 -3.76 -4.25 5.50
N LYS A 62 -3.31 -3.50 4.50
CA LYS A 62 -1.90 -3.42 4.08
C LYS A 62 -1.26 -2.10 4.50
N TYR A 63 0.07 -2.06 4.55
CA TYR A 63 0.80 -0.81 4.75
C TYR A 63 0.50 0.20 3.63
N GLY A 64 0.52 1.49 3.98
CA GLY A 64 0.00 2.55 3.12
C GLY A 64 0.67 2.70 1.75
N PHE A 65 1.90 2.19 1.56
CA PHE A 65 2.59 2.25 0.27
C PHE A 65 1.91 1.39 -0.81
N LYS A 66 1.18 0.34 -0.43
CA LYS A 66 0.38 -0.46 -1.37
C LYS A 66 -0.78 0.34 -1.98
N SER A 67 -1.23 1.40 -1.31
CA SER A 67 -2.34 2.25 -1.74
C SER A 67 -1.86 3.36 -2.70
N ILE A 68 -1.54 2.97 -3.92
CA ILE A 68 -1.05 3.83 -5.01
C ILE A 68 -2.01 5.00 -5.33
N LYS A 69 -1.43 6.15 -5.67
CA LYS A 69 -2.11 7.44 -5.92
C LYS A 69 -2.13 7.80 -7.41
N ALA A 70 -3.08 8.64 -7.83
CA ALA A 70 -3.15 9.23 -9.17
C ALA A 70 -2.95 8.18 -10.28
N ILE A 71 -3.75 7.11 -10.21
CA ILE A 71 -3.63 5.95 -11.09
C ILE A 71 -4.01 6.34 -12.52
N VAL A 72 -3.15 5.99 -13.48
CA VAL A 72 -3.41 6.15 -14.93
C VAL A 72 -3.50 4.83 -15.67
N LYS A 73 -2.96 3.75 -15.10
CA LYS A 73 -2.98 2.41 -15.72
C LYS A 73 -3.31 1.32 -14.68
N ILE A 74 -4.25 0.45 -15.06
CA ILE A 74 -4.53 -0.83 -14.40
C ILE A 74 -4.31 -1.91 -15.45
N GLU A 75 -3.48 -2.91 -15.13
CA GLU A 75 -3.10 -3.97 -16.04
C GLU A 75 -3.16 -5.29 -15.29
N LEU A 76 -3.80 -6.30 -15.91
CA LEU A 76 -3.80 -7.67 -15.42
C LEU A 76 -2.62 -8.40 -16.04
N THR A 77 -1.73 -8.93 -15.20
CA THR A 77 -0.53 -9.65 -15.60
C THR A 77 -0.59 -11.10 -15.14
N ALA A 78 0.06 -12.01 -15.88
CA ALA A 78 0.15 -13.42 -15.49
C ALA A 78 1.14 -13.63 -14.32
N GLU A 79 2.16 -12.78 -14.24
CA GLU A 79 3.22 -12.85 -13.24
C GLU A 79 3.15 -11.68 -12.25
N GLN A 80 3.72 -11.88 -11.06
CA GLN A 80 3.82 -10.83 -10.03
C GLN A 80 4.63 -9.64 -10.56
N PRO A 81 4.05 -8.42 -10.64
CA PRO A 81 4.80 -7.24 -11.07
C PRO A 81 5.74 -6.76 -9.96
N SER A 82 6.81 -6.07 -10.32
CA SER A 82 7.65 -5.35 -9.36
C SER A 82 6.89 -4.14 -8.77
N THR A 83 7.20 -3.79 -7.52
CA THR A 83 6.63 -2.63 -6.83
C THR A 83 7.72 -1.64 -6.43
N LEU A 84 7.41 -0.35 -6.35
CA LEU A 84 8.45 0.69 -6.18
C LEU A 84 9.27 0.49 -4.89
N TRP A 85 8.62 0.26 -3.75
CA TRP A 85 9.32 0.12 -2.46
C TRP A 85 10.09 -1.18 -2.34
N GLU A 86 9.54 -2.29 -2.84
CA GLU A 86 10.25 -3.56 -2.94
C GLU A 86 11.49 -3.45 -3.85
N THR A 87 11.40 -2.68 -4.93
CA THR A 87 12.52 -2.50 -5.88
C THR A 87 13.68 -1.74 -5.24
N ILE A 88 13.40 -0.66 -4.51
CA ILE A 88 14.47 0.20 -3.96
C ILE A 88 14.98 -0.28 -2.60
N ALA A 89 14.20 -1.07 -1.86
CA ALA A 89 14.56 -1.56 -0.54
C ALA A 89 13.92 -2.94 -0.27
N PRO A 90 14.32 -3.99 -1.02
CA PRO A 90 13.71 -5.33 -0.95
C PRO A 90 13.89 -6.01 0.41
N ASN A 91 14.86 -5.57 1.20
CA ASN A 91 15.10 -6.04 2.56
C ASN A 91 14.17 -5.39 3.60
N GLU A 92 13.39 -4.37 3.21
CA GLU A 92 12.53 -3.58 4.09
C GLU A 92 11.04 -3.71 3.75
N TYR A 93 10.70 -3.81 2.47
CA TYR A 93 9.31 -3.82 1.99
C TYR A 93 9.09 -5.02 1.06
N GLY A 94 8.20 -5.92 1.45
CA GLY A 94 7.78 -7.04 0.61
C GLY A 94 6.57 -6.72 -0.27
N PHE A 95 6.28 -7.62 -1.21
CA PHE A 95 5.13 -7.49 -2.11
C PHE A 95 3.79 -7.47 -1.37
N TYR A 96 3.59 -8.35 -0.38
CA TYR A 96 2.30 -8.49 0.30
C TYR A 96 2.03 -7.36 1.27
N ALA A 97 3.00 -7.00 2.11
CA ALA A 97 2.94 -5.85 3.01
C ALA A 97 1.67 -5.79 3.89
N ASN A 98 1.21 -6.95 4.38
CA ASN A 98 0.10 -7.01 5.32
C ASN A 98 0.53 -6.37 6.65
N VAL A 99 -0.34 -5.56 7.25
CA VAL A 99 -0.06 -4.98 8.57
C VAL A 99 0.04 -6.12 9.59
N ASN A 100 1.20 -6.26 10.21
CA ASN A 100 1.49 -7.33 11.16
C ASN A 100 2.31 -6.79 12.34
N PRO A 101 1.75 -6.72 13.57
CA PRO A 101 2.45 -6.20 14.74
C PRO A 101 3.61 -7.09 15.20
N ASP A 102 3.60 -8.38 14.87
CA ASP A 102 4.59 -9.36 15.32
C ASP A 102 5.86 -9.36 14.46
N ILE A 103 5.82 -8.69 13.30
CA ILE A 103 6.95 -8.61 12.39
C ILE A 103 7.44 -7.17 12.32
N SER A 104 8.64 -6.94 12.85
CA SER A 104 9.26 -5.62 12.86
C SER A 104 9.85 -5.28 11.49
N HIS A 105 9.78 -3.99 11.14
CA HIS A 105 10.58 -3.44 10.06
C HIS A 105 12.07 -3.47 10.48
N PRO A 106 13.05 -3.62 9.57
CA PRO A 106 14.47 -3.70 9.94
C PRO A 106 14.98 -2.56 10.80
N ARG A 107 14.34 -1.39 10.72
CA ARG A 107 14.72 -0.16 11.42
C ARG A 107 13.82 0.21 12.62
N TRP A 108 12.66 -0.43 12.81
CA TRP A 108 11.74 -0.12 13.91
C TRP A 108 10.71 -1.22 14.17
N SER A 109 10.18 -1.27 15.40
CA SER A 109 9.08 -2.17 15.74
C SER A 109 7.75 -1.71 15.15
N GLN A 110 6.96 -2.66 14.65
CA GLN A 110 5.60 -2.44 14.16
C GLN A 110 4.52 -2.74 15.21
N ALA A 111 4.90 -3.16 16.42
CA ALA A 111 3.97 -3.58 17.48
C ALA A 111 3.07 -2.46 18.02
N SER A 112 3.44 -1.20 17.78
CA SER A 112 2.62 -0.04 18.13
C SER A 112 2.64 1.01 17.03
N GLU A 113 1.61 1.83 16.97
CA GLU A 113 1.45 2.93 16.02
C GLU A 113 1.06 4.23 16.73
N ARG A 114 1.18 5.35 16.01
CA ARG A 114 0.64 6.65 16.44
C ARG A 114 -0.48 7.04 15.50
N ARG A 115 -1.72 7.03 15.98
CA ARG A 115 -2.83 7.63 15.22
C ARG A 115 -2.64 9.12 15.13
N ILE A 116 -2.78 9.66 13.92
CA ILE A 116 -2.79 11.11 13.73
C ILE A 116 -4.00 11.69 14.46
N GLY A 117 -3.77 12.68 15.32
CA GLY A 117 -4.77 13.28 16.21
C GLY A 117 -4.74 12.77 17.65
N GLU A 118 -3.99 11.71 17.96
CA GLU A 118 -3.82 11.19 19.32
C GLU A 118 -2.42 11.50 19.88
N LEU A 119 -2.33 11.74 21.19
CA LEU A 119 -1.05 12.05 21.87
C LEU A 119 -0.24 10.80 22.20
N LYS A 120 -0.91 9.68 22.48
CA LYS A 120 -0.29 8.42 22.89
C LYS A 120 -0.20 7.45 21.72
N ARG A 121 0.76 6.51 21.81
CA ARG A 121 0.80 5.35 20.91
C ARG A 121 -0.22 4.31 21.36
N ARG A 122 -0.61 3.45 20.44
CA ARG A 122 -1.50 2.31 20.69
C ARG A 122 -0.97 1.04 20.01
N PRO A 123 -1.38 -0.15 20.44
CA PRO A 123 -1.02 -1.39 19.77
C PRO A 123 -1.50 -1.39 18.32
N THR A 124 -0.66 -1.88 17.42
CA THR A 124 -1.05 -2.14 16.02
C THR A 124 -1.85 -3.43 15.98
N LEU A 125 -2.93 -3.47 15.20
CA LEU A 125 -3.77 -4.66 15.05
C LEU A 125 -3.29 -5.52 13.87
N PRO A 126 -3.39 -6.86 13.96
CA PRO A 126 -3.15 -7.73 12.81
C PRO A 126 -4.12 -7.38 11.68
N PHE A 127 -3.63 -7.35 10.44
CA PHE A 127 -4.38 -6.92 9.27
C PHE A 127 -5.05 -5.55 9.45
N ASN A 128 -4.45 -4.67 10.27
CA ASN A 128 -4.98 -3.37 10.62
C ASN A 128 -6.42 -3.40 11.20
N GLY A 129 -6.79 -4.52 11.84
CA GLY A 129 -8.12 -4.73 12.41
C GLY A 129 -9.11 -5.46 11.50
N TYR A 130 -8.72 -5.86 10.29
CA TYR A 130 -9.58 -6.55 9.31
C TYR A 130 -9.30 -8.05 9.21
N ALA A 131 -8.81 -8.66 10.30
CA ALA A 131 -8.35 -10.05 10.26
C ALA A 131 -9.48 -11.03 9.91
N GLU A 132 -10.70 -10.80 10.42
CA GLU A 132 -11.86 -11.66 10.16
C GLU A 132 -12.25 -11.66 8.67
N GLU A 133 -12.03 -10.54 8.00
CA GLU A 133 -12.41 -10.32 6.60
C GLU A 133 -11.36 -10.76 5.60
N VAL A 134 -10.07 -10.82 5.98
CA VAL A 134 -8.98 -11.02 5.00
C VAL A 134 -8.00 -12.13 5.34
N ALA A 135 -7.97 -12.67 6.57
CA ALA A 135 -6.96 -13.66 6.94
C ALA A 135 -7.04 -14.93 6.07
N HIS A 136 -8.25 -15.31 5.64
CA HIS A 136 -8.49 -16.47 4.78
C HIS A 136 -7.76 -16.39 3.43
N LEU A 137 -7.46 -15.19 2.91
CA LEU A 137 -6.69 -15.00 1.68
C LEU A 137 -5.24 -15.49 1.79
N TYR A 138 -4.74 -15.67 3.01
CA TYR A 138 -3.33 -15.94 3.29
C TYR A 138 -3.10 -17.29 3.98
N GLU A 139 -4.13 -18.10 4.13
CA GLU A 139 -4.03 -19.43 4.75
C GLU A 139 -3.05 -20.33 3.99
N GLY A 140 -2.23 -21.06 4.74
CA GLY A 140 -1.21 -21.96 4.17
C GLY A 140 0.01 -21.26 3.54
N MET A 141 0.03 -19.93 3.50
CA MET A 141 1.20 -19.17 3.04
C MET A 141 2.25 -19.04 4.14
N ASN A 142 3.51 -18.86 3.74
CA ASN A 142 4.58 -18.58 4.69
C ASN A 142 4.39 -17.17 5.29
N PRO A 143 4.15 -17.02 6.60
CA PRO A 143 3.93 -15.72 7.23
C PRO A 143 5.12 -14.76 7.04
N ALA A 144 6.34 -15.32 6.90
CA ALA A 144 7.54 -14.53 6.69
C ALA A 144 7.64 -13.91 5.28
N LYS A 145 6.70 -14.19 4.39
CA LYS A 145 6.60 -13.55 3.07
C LYS A 145 5.45 -12.55 3.00
N LEU A 146 4.61 -12.46 4.03
CA LEU A 146 3.40 -11.64 4.02
C LEU A 146 3.65 -10.18 4.46
N TYR A 147 4.88 -9.86 4.88
CA TYR A 147 5.28 -8.55 5.41
C TYR A 147 6.10 -7.74 4.41
#